data_AF-L2GPP6-F1
#
_entry.id   AF-L2GPP6-F1
#
_cell.length_a   1.000
_cell.length_b   1.000
_cell.length_c   1.000
_cell.angle_alpha   90.00
_cell.angle_beta   90.00
_cell.angle_gamma   90.00
#
_symmetry.space_group_name_H-M   'P 1'
#
loop_
_entity.id
_entity.type
_entity.pdbx_description
1 polymer ?
#
loop_
_entity_poly.entity_id
_entity_poly.type
_entity_poly.pdbx_seq_one_letter_code
_entity_poly.pdbx_strand_id
1 'polypeptide(L)'
;MLSFLRLPHDLLKIFGPMFVRSELQDIVEIKASSVDRHAAVLDKLKSKYTNKLIEALGVSLFVDKIIAITEYEIQSEMLVANVIFEVVFYRFYQDEIVFGRIVKQEEEKIVIEDEMSNIYEVHAVDLFENCEFEGGEAESKWIWNYKGNQLPFITGERVRLRIKGLRFEDGIVEASMNDQGLGHVMWWD
;
A
#
# COMPACT_ATOMS: atom_id res chain seq x y z
N MET A 1 -2.90 0.51 -24.16
CA MET A 1 -4.31 0.24 -23.82
C MET A 1 -4.38 0.04 -22.31
N LEU A 2 -4.34 1.14 -21.55
CA LEU A 2 -4.47 1.10 -20.09
C LEU A 2 -5.96 1.29 -19.80
N SER A 3 -6.65 0.22 -19.40
CA SER A 3 -8.03 0.32 -18.97
C SER A 3 -8.07 1.22 -17.74
N PHE A 4 -8.80 2.33 -17.84
CA PHE A 4 -9.20 3.11 -16.70
C PHE A 4 -10.04 2.21 -15.79
N LEU A 5 -9.40 1.63 -14.77
CA LEU A 5 -10.08 1.09 -13.61
C LEU A 5 -10.73 2.28 -12.90
N ARG A 6 -11.91 2.70 -13.37
CA ARG A 6 -12.89 3.30 -12.47
C ARG A 6 -13.18 2.21 -11.46
N LEU A 7 -12.59 2.29 -10.27
CA LEU A 7 -13.00 1.43 -9.17
C LEU A 7 -14.51 1.66 -9.00
N PRO A 8 -15.37 0.64 -9.19
CA PRO A 8 -16.80 0.83 -9.00
C PRO A 8 -17.07 1.43 -7.63
N HIS A 9 -18.04 2.33 -7.54
CA HIS A 9 -18.47 2.99 -6.31
C HIS A 9 -18.82 1.98 -5.19
N ASP A 10 -19.03 0.72 -5.56
CA ASP A 10 -19.28 -0.41 -4.66
C ASP A 10 -18.02 -0.99 -4.01
N LEU A 11 -16.82 -0.78 -4.57
CA LEU A 11 -15.57 -1.24 -3.96
C LEU A 11 -15.24 -0.50 -2.65
N LEU A 12 -15.61 0.77 -2.54
CA LEU A 12 -15.53 1.53 -1.27
C LEU A 12 -16.41 0.94 -0.15
N LYS A 13 -17.46 0.18 -0.51
CA LYS A 13 -18.29 -0.55 0.47
C LYS A 13 -17.76 -1.95 0.77
N ILE A 14 -17.01 -2.55 -0.17
CA ILE A 14 -16.47 -3.91 -0.08
C ILE A 14 -15.11 -3.94 0.64
N PHE A 15 -14.31 -2.88 0.52
CA PHE A 15 -12.93 -2.85 1.02
C PHE A 15 -12.71 -2.15 2.37
N GLY A 16 -13.77 -1.87 3.12
CA GLY A 16 -13.62 -1.40 4.51
C GLY A 16 -12.96 -0.01 4.67
N PRO A 17 -12.53 0.35 5.89
CA PRO A 17 -12.05 1.71 6.23
C PRO A 17 -10.72 2.11 5.56
N MET A 18 -10.02 1.16 4.91
CA MET A 18 -8.71 1.34 4.24
C MET A 18 -8.70 2.35 3.10
N PHE A 19 -9.83 2.59 2.42
CA PHE A 19 -9.88 3.48 1.26
C PHE A 19 -10.43 4.85 1.66
N VAL A 20 -9.57 5.88 1.62
CA VAL A 20 -9.90 7.23 2.07
C VAL A 20 -9.84 8.20 0.90
N ARG A 21 -10.92 8.96 0.70
CA ARG A 21 -10.92 10.14 -0.18
C ARG A 21 -10.44 11.34 0.62
N SER A 22 -9.45 12.04 0.12
CA SER A 22 -8.98 13.29 0.72
C SER A 22 -8.96 14.41 -0.31
N GLU A 23 -9.40 15.60 0.12
CA GLU A 23 -9.22 16.83 -0.62
C GLU A 23 -7.84 17.40 -0.33
N LEU A 24 -7.09 17.72 -1.38
CA LEU A 24 -5.78 18.34 -1.31
C LEU A 24 -5.77 19.65 -2.09
N GLN A 25 -4.89 20.55 -1.65
CA GLN A 25 -4.55 21.77 -2.38
C GLN A 25 -3.08 21.74 -2.75
N ASP A 26 -2.77 22.11 -3.98
CA ASP A 26 -1.41 22.14 -4.50
C ASP A 26 -1.25 23.19 -5.61
N ILE A 27 0.00 23.46 -5.97
CA ILE A 27 0.37 24.33 -7.08
C ILE A 27 0.99 23.47 -8.18
N VAL A 28 0.45 23.53 -9.39
CA VAL A 28 0.97 22.80 -10.55
C VAL A 28 1.30 23.73 -11.70
N GLU A 29 2.36 23.39 -12.41
CA GLU A 29 2.86 24.16 -13.54
C GLU A 29 2.58 23.42 -14.86
N ILE A 30 1.88 24.08 -15.79
CA ILE A 30 1.58 23.57 -17.13
C ILE A 30 2.10 24.55 -18.18
N LYS A 31 2.24 24.10 -19.44
CA LYS A 31 2.64 24.99 -20.54
C LYS A 31 1.53 26.01 -20.82
N ALA A 32 1.87 27.28 -21.01
CA ALA A 32 0.87 28.31 -21.35
C ALA A 32 0.17 28.02 -22.70
N SER A 33 0.85 27.31 -23.61
CA SER A 33 0.33 26.85 -24.90
C SER A 33 -0.57 25.61 -24.85
N SER A 34 -0.85 25.07 -23.66
CA SER A 34 -1.73 23.91 -23.49
C SER A 34 -3.14 24.20 -24.01
N VAL A 35 -3.58 23.43 -25.00
CA VAL A 35 -4.92 23.59 -25.62
C VAL A 35 -6.02 23.27 -24.62
N ASP A 36 -5.86 22.16 -23.89
CA ASP A 36 -6.73 21.79 -22.77
C ASP A 36 -5.96 21.91 -21.45
N ARG A 37 -6.15 23.06 -20.79
CA ARG A 37 -5.50 23.35 -19.50
C ARG A 37 -5.98 22.43 -18.40
N HIS A 38 -7.24 22.02 -18.41
CA HIS A 38 -7.80 21.14 -17.39
C HIS A 38 -7.17 19.74 -17.48
N ALA A 39 -7.08 19.18 -18.70
CA ALA A 39 -6.40 17.92 -18.93
C ALA A 39 -4.91 18.00 -18.56
N ALA A 40 -4.22 19.08 -18.94
CA ALA A 40 -2.82 19.29 -18.59
C ALA A 40 -2.57 19.34 -17.08
N VAL A 41 -3.44 20.02 -16.33
CA VAL A 41 -3.40 20.05 -14.84
C VAL A 41 -3.63 18.65 -14.28
N LEU A 42 -4.65 17.93 -14.78
CA LEU A 42 -4.97 16.59 -14.30
C LEU A 42 -3.80 15.61 -14.52
N ASP A 43 -3.14 15.67 -15.66
CA ASP A 43 -1.99 14.82 -15.97
C ASP A 43 -0.80 15.12 -15.06
N LYS A 44 -0.56 16.41 -14.74
CA LYS A 44 0.46 16.80 -13.76
C LYS A 44 0.13 16.26 -12.36
N LEU A 45 -1.11 16.39 -11.92
CA LEU A 45 -1.55 15.84 -10.63
C LEU A 45 -1.41 14.33 -10.59
N LYS A 46 -1.86 13.59 -11.62
CA LYS A 46 -1.71 12.13 -11.70
C LYS A 46 -0.24 11.73 -11.63
N SER A 47 0.63 12.39 -12.38
CA SER A 47 2.07 12.10 -12.34
C SER A 47 2.69 12.39 -10.97
N LYS A 48 2.23 13.44 -10.29
CA LYS A 48 2.76 13.85 -8.98
C LYS A 48 2.25 12.97 -7.85
N TYR A 49 1.01 12.50 -7.93
CA TYR A 49 0.29 11.88 -6.81
C TYR A 49 -0.11 10.43 -7.06
N THR A 50 0.23 9.74 -8.13
CA THR A 50 -0.09 8.29 -8.26
C THR A 50 1.03 7.45 -7.65
N ASN A 51 0.68 6.43 -6.87
CA ASN A 51 1.61 5.53 -6.17
C ASN A 51 2.62 6.28 -5.28
N LYS A 52 2.17 7.32 -4.60
CA LYS A 52 2.98 8.09 -3.66
C LYS A 52 2.53 7.84 -2.25
N LEU A 53 3.50 7.59 -1.37
CA LEU A 53 3.25 7.56 0.05
C LEU A 53 3.18 9.00 0.57
N ILE A 54 2.07 9.35 1.21
CA ILE A 54 1.85 10.67 1.82
C ILE A 54 1.57 10.48 3.30
N GLU A 55 2.31 11.22 4.12
CA GLU A 55 2.24 11.11 5.57
C GLU A 55 0.80 11.38 6.05
N ALA A 56 0.37 10.60 7.06
CA ALA A 56 -0.99 10.58 7.59
C ALA A 56 -2.13 10.15 6.63
N LEU A 57 -1.89 10.08 5.32
CA LEU A 57 -2.91 9.74 4.31
C LEU A 57 -2.75 8.33 3.74
N GLY A 58 -1.52 7.83 3.60
CA GLY A 58 -1.22 6.49 3.07
C GLY A 58 -0.71 6.50 1.63
N VAL A 59 -0.87 5.40 0.91
CA VAL A 59 -0.45 5.26 -0.49
C VAL A 59 -1.55 5.78 -1.40
N SER A 60 -1.26 6.79 -2.20
CA SER A 60 -2.19 7.32 -3.17
C SER A 60 -2.38 6.37 -4.36
N LEU A 61 -3.63 6.08 -4.69
CA LEU A 61 -3.99 5.15 -5.76
C LEU A 61 -4.22 5.91 -7.07
N PHE A 62 -5.03 6.97 -7.02
CA PHE A 62 -5.28 7.83 -8.17
C PHE A 62 -5.91 9.16 -7.75
N VAL A 63 -5.73 10.15 -8.61
CA VAL A 63 -6.47 11.43 -8.57
C VAL A 63 -7.86 11.19 -9.17
N ASP A 64 -8.92 11.36 -8.37
CA ASP A 64 -10.30 11.12 -8.78
C ASP A 64 -10.80 12.25 -9.70
N LYS A 65 -10.72 13.49 -9.21
CA LYS A 65 -11.17 14.69 -9.93
C LYS A 65 -10.47 15.95 -9.45
N ILE A 66 -10.42 16.95 -10.32
CA ILE A 66 -10.17 18.34 -9.92
C ILE A 66 -11.48 18.92 -9.40
N ILE A 67 -11.47 19.45 -8.19
CA ILE A 67 -12.63 20.10 -7.56
C ILE A 67 -12.71 21.55 -8.05
N ALA A 68 -11.59 22.27 -7.98
CA ALA A 68 -11.51 23.66 -8.41
C ALA A 68 -10.10 24.01 -8.91
N ILE A 69 -10.05 24.94 -9.85
CA ILE A 69 -8.82 25.68 -10.18
C ILE A 69 -9.11 27.12 -9.80
N THR A 70 -8.48 27.60 -8.74
CA THR A 70 -8.84 28.89 -8.12
C THR A 70 -8.18 30.05 -8.84
N GLU A 71 -6.98 29.85 -9.37
CA GLU A 71 -6.20 30.88 -10.04
C GLU A 71 -5.25 30.28 -11.07
N TYR A 72 -4.96 31.07 -12.10
CA TYR A 72 -3.85 30.86 -13.01
C TYR A 72 -2.97 32.10 -13.06
N GLU A 73 -1.69 31.93 -12.77
CA GLU A 73 -0.67 32.96 -12.93
C GLU A 73 0.21 32.63 -14.14
N ILE A 74 0.44 33.61 -15.01
CA ILE A 74 1.36 33.45 -16.14
C ILE A 74 2.78 33.75 -15.65
N GLN A 75 3.65 32.75 -15.75
CA GLN A 75 5.07 32.88 -15.46
C GLN A 75 5.86 32.55 -16.73
N SER A 76 6.18 33.57 -17.51
CA SER A 76 6.86 33.44 -18.81
C SER A 76 6.10 32.52 -19.79
N GLU A 77 6.65 31.36 -20.15
CA GLU A 77 6.00 30.38 -21.06
C GLU A 77 5.11 29.36 -20.33
N MET A 78 4.98 29.50 -19.02
CA MET A 78 4.30 28.56 -18.15
C MET A 78 3.10 29.22 -17.48
N LEU A 79 2.14 28.38 -17.10
CA LEU A 79 0.94 28.75 -16.39
C LEU A 79 0.92 27.99 -15.07
N VAL A 80 1.00 28.72 -13.98
CA VAL A 80 1.00 28.21 -12.60
C VAL A 80 -0.44 28.21 -12.11
N ALA A 81 -0.96 27.04 -11.76
CA ALA A 81 -2.34 26.83 -11.37
C ALA A 81 -2.43 26.48 -9.89
N ASN A 82 -3.23 27.23 -9.14
CA ASN A 82 -3.65 26.88 -7.79
C ASN A 82 -4.85 25.92 -7.89
N VAL A 83 -4.71 24.69 -7.40
CA VAL A 83 -5.68 23.62 -7.64
C VAL A 83 -6.13 22.94 -6.35
N ILE A 84 -7.42 22.64 -6.28
CA ILE A 84 -8.05 21.80 -5.25
C ILE A 84 -8.56 20.55 -5.94
N PHE A 85 -8.23 19.37 -5.43
CA PHE A 85 -8.50 18.09 -6.08
C PHE A 85 -8.73 16.98 -5.07
N GLU A 86 -9.41 15.92 -5.50
CA GLU A 86 -9.70 14.74 -4.69
C GLU A 86 -8.77 13.58 -5.09
N VAL A 87 -8.17 12.94 -4.10
CA VAL A 87 -7.31 11.75 -4.27
C VAL A 87 -7.84 10.61 -3.42
N VAL A 88 -7.81 9.41 -3.97
CA VAL A 88 -8.11 8.17 -3.25
C VAL A 88 -6.82 7.56 -2.74
N PHE A 89 -6.76 7.31 -1.44
CA PHE A 89 -5.64 6.68 -0.75
C PHE A 89 -6.02 5.29 -0.24
N TYR A 90 -5.05 4.39 -0.23
CA TYR A 90 -5.03 3.22 0.62
C TYR A 90 -4.27 3.54 1.90
N ARG A 91 -4.99 3.52 3.02
CA ARG A 91 -4.50 3.86 4.35
C ARG A 91 -4.39 2.59 5.19
N PHE A 92 -3.20 2.35 5.72
CA PHE A 92 -2.94 1.30 6.68
C PHE A 92 -3.47 1.72 8.07
N TYR A 93 -4.26 0.87 8.71
CA TYR A 93 -4.66 1.06 10.09
C TYR A 93 -3.93 0.08 10.99
N GLN A 94 -3.43 0.59 12.11
CA GLN A 94 -2.88 -0.27 13.16
C GLN A 94 -3.94 -1.27 13.63
N ASP A 95 -3.50 -2.49 13.91
CA ASP A 95 -4.30 -3.65 14.31
C ASP A 95 -5.25 -4.20 13.25
N GLU A 96 -5.26 -3.63 12.05
CA GLU A 96 -6.02 -4.17 10.94
C GLU A 96 -5.43 -5.48 10.44
N ILE A 97 -6.33 -6.39 10.06
CA ILE A 97 -6.00 -7.71 9.57
C ILE A 97 -6.03 -7.70 8.05
N VAL A 98 -4.89 -8.00 7.43
CA VAL A 98 -4.74 -8.04 5.98
C VAL A 98 -4.22 -9.40 5.51
N PHE A 99 -4.28 -9.62 4.20
CA PHE A 99 -3.79 -10.83 3.56
C PHE A 99 -2.72 -10.47 2.54
N GLY A 100 -1.71 -11.32 2.45
CA GLY A 100 -0.69 -11.22 1.41
C GLY A 100 -0.07 -12.58 1.11
N ARG A 101 0.93 -12.59 0.23
CA ARG A 101 1.70 -13.78 -0.12
C ARG A 101 3.13 -13.62 0.32
N ILE A 102 3.70 -14.68 0.90
CA ILE A 102 5.13 -14.69 1.26
C ILE A 102 5.95 -14.59 -0.04
N VAL A 103 6.78 -13.57 -0.15
CA VAL A 103 7.68 -13.40 -1.31
C VAL A 103 9.12 -13.74 -0.98
N LYS A 104 9.53 -13.58 0.30
CA LYS A 104 10.88 -13.88 0.76
C LYS A 104 10.89 -14.23 2.24
N GLN A 105 11.83 -15.08 2.64
CA GLN A 105 12.07 -15.46 4.02
C GLN A 105 13.56 -15.31 4.33
N GLU A 106 13.87 -14.64 5.44
CA GLU A 106 15.21 -14.34 5.94
C GLU A 106 15.28 -14.67 7.43
N GLU A 107 16.47 -14.78 8.00
CA GLU A 107 16.64 -15.11 9.42
C GLU A 107 16.06 -14.02 10.35
N GLU A 108 15.96 -12.79 9.87
CA GLU A 108 15.46 -11.67 10.66
C GLU A 108 13.96 -11.38 10.43
N LYS A 109 13.38 -11.86 9.32
CA LYS A 109 12.02 -11.50 8.90
C LYS A 109 11.42 -12.38 7.80
N ILE A 110 10.11 -12.28 7.65
CA ILE A 110 9.34 -12.72 6.48
C ILE A 110 8.88 -11.48 5.72
N VAL A 111 9.08 -11.46 4.40
CA VAL A 111 8.59 -10.41 3.50
C VAL A 111 7.36 -10.90 2.78
N ILE A 112 6.31 -10.10 2.80
CA ILE A 112 5.00 -10.39 2.22
C ILE A 112 4.62 -9.27 1.26
N GLU A 113 3.98 -9.63 0.15
CA GLU A 113 3.39 -8.67 -0.80
C GLU A 113 1.88 -8.91 -0.92
N ASP A 114 1.08 -7.85 -0.95
CA ASP A 114 -0.38 -7.94 -1.21
C ASP A 114 -0.73 -7.73 -2.69
N GLU A 115 -2.02 -7.78 -3.02
CA GLU A 115 -2.52 -7.61 -4.40
C GLU A 115 -2.31 -6.20 -4.97
N MET A 116 -1.98 -5.23 -4.12
CA MET A 116 -1.70 -3.84 -4.49
C MET A 116 -0.18 -3.55 -4.53
N SER A 117 0.64 -4.59 -4.40
CA SER A 117 2.11 -4.52 -4.33
C SER A 117 2.62 -3.69 -3.15
N ASN A 118 1.85 -3.59 -2.05
CA ASN A 118 2.39 -3.10 -0.79
C ASN A 118 3.28 -4.18 -0.17
N ILE A 119 4.41 -3.74 0.41
CA ILE A 119 5.37 -4.63 1.06
C ILE A 119 5.17 -4.60 2.57
N TYR A 120 5.05 -5.79 3.15
CA TYR A 120 4.93 -6.00 4.58
C TYR A 120 6.14 -6.77 5.09
N GLU A 121 6.64 -6.38 6.26
CA GLU A 121 7.70 -7.08 6.96
C GLU A 121 7.18 -7.58 8.31
N VAL A 122 7.31 -8.89 8.53
CA VAL A 122 7.06 -9.52 9.82
C VAL A 122 8.40 -9.98 10.37
N HIS A 123 8.91 -9.26 11.36
CA HIS A 123 10.19 -9.59 11.98
C HIS A 123 10.09 -10.86 12.83
N ALA A 124 11.22 -11.53 13.05
CA ALA A 124 11.30 -12.75 13.86
C ALA A 124 10.65 -12.60 15.24
N VAL A 125 10.80 -11.43 15.87
CA VAL A 125 10.20 -11.10 17.18
C VAL A 125 8.68 -10.95 17.16
N ASP A 126 8.10 -10.78 15.97
CA ASP A 126 6.67 -10.60 15.71
C ASP A 126 6.01 -11.86 15.14
N LEU A 127 6.74 -12.99 15.08
CA LEU A 127 6.22 -14.32 14.80
C LEU A 127 5.70 -14.99 16.07
N PHE A 128 4.95 -16.09 15.91
CA PHE A 128 4.57 -16.94 17.02
C PHE A 128 5.78 -17.39 17.86
N GLU A 129 5.53 -17.65 19.15
CA GLU A 129 6.50 -18.34 19.99
C GLU A 129 6.87 -19.72 19.40
N ASN A 130 8.12 -20.11 19.56
CA ASN A 130 8.71 -21.35 19.01
C ASN A 130 8.76 -21.41 17.48
N CYS A 131 8.79 -20.25 16.82
CA CYS A 131 9.24 -20.18 15.43
C CYS A 131 10.76 -20.35 15.33
N GLU A 132 11.20 -21.20 14.41
CA GLU A 132 12.61 -21.45 14.12
C GLU A 132 12.88 -21.20 12.64
N PHE A 133 14.02 -20.61 12.35
CA PHE A 133 14.49 -20.41 10.98
C PHE A 133 15.37 -21.58 10.56
N GLU A 134 15.01 -22.24 9.47
CA GLU A 134 15.85 -23.21 8.79
C GLU A 134 16.39 -22.57 7.51
N GLY A 135 17.68 -22.22 7.51
CA GLY A 135 18.40 -21.68 6.36
C GLY A 135 19.50 -22.62 5.88
N GLY A 136 19.70 -22.72 4.55
CA GLY A 136 20.76 -23.52 3.92
C GLY A 136 20.96 -23.21 2.44
N GLU A 137 21.85 -23.95 1.75
CA GLU A 137 22.21 -23.70 0.34
C GLU A 137 21.03 -23.83 -0.65
N ALA A 138 19.98 -24.57 -0.28
CA ALA A 138 18.86 -24.89 -1.18
C ALA A 138 17.65 -23.96 -0.98
N GLU A 139 17.15 -23.81 0.26
CA GLU A 139 15.97 -22.99 0.57
C GLU A 139 16.02 -22.47 2.02
N SER A 140 15.43 -21.30 2.23
CA SER A 140 15.25 -20.66 3.54
C SER A 140 13.76 -20.63 3.89
N LYS A 141 13.40 -21.08 5.11
CA LYS A 141 12.01 -21.06 5.58
C LYS A 141 11.92 -20.89 7.09
N TRP A 142 10.85 -20.25 7.52
CA TRP A 142 10.43 -20.27 8.93
C TRP A 142 9.51 -21.46 9.19
N ILE A 143 9.59 -22.02 10.39
CA ILE A 143 8.73 -23.11 10.85
C ILE A 143 8.18 -22.74 12.22
N TRP A 144 6.87 -22.82 12.37
CA TRP A 144 6.23 -22.71 13.67
C TRP A 144 6.07 -24.11 14.31
N ASN A 145 6.70 -24.32 15.47
CA ASN A 145 6.57 -25.55 16.23
C ASN A 145 5.35 -25.49 17.18
N TYR A 146 4.21 -26.05 16.76
CA TYR A 146 2.96 -26.01 17.52
C TYR A 146 2.52 -27.39 18.00
N LYS A 147 2.54 -27.61 19.32
CA LYS A 147 2.11 -28.86 19.98
C LYS A 147 2.76 -30.12 19.39
N GLY A 148 4.06 -30.03 19.06
CA GLY A 148 4.82 -31.12 18.45
C GLY A 148 4.65 -31.27 16.94
N ASN A 149 3.89 -30.38 16.29
CA ASN A 149 3.77 -30.33 14.83
C ASN A 149 4.62 -29.19 14.26
N GLN A 150 5.28 -29.46 13.15
CA GLN A 150 6.02 -28.46 12.38
C GLN A 150 5.11 -27.85 11.32
N LEU A 151 4.86 -26.56 11.42
CA LEU A 151 4.02 -25.80 10.50
C LEU A 151 4.90 -24.81 9.72
N PRO A 152 5.38 -25.18 8.51
CA PRO A 152 6.26 -24.31 7.73
C PRO A 152 5.50 -23.14 7.12
N PHE A 153 6.15 -21.97 7.10
CA PHE A 153 5.77 -20.86 6.24
C PHE A 153 6.30 -21.13 4.82
N ILE A 154 5.40 -21.17 3.84
CA ILE A 154 5.73 -21.56 2.45
C ILE A 154 5.73 -20.31 1.57
N THR A 155 6.82 -20.09 0.83
CA THR A 155 6.92 -19.00 -0.15
C THR A 155 5.85 -19.15 -1.24
N GLY A 156 5.16 -18.06 -1.58
CA GLY A 156 4.05 -18.02 -2.54
C GLY A 156 2.67 -18.25 -1.92
N GLU A 157 2.61 -18.85 -0.72
CA GLU A 157 1.36 -19.14 -0.04
C GLU A 157 0.77 -17.92 0.66
N ARG A 158 -0.55 -17.96 0.84
CA ARG A 158 -1.33 -16.87 1.42
C ARG A 158 -1.26 -16.91 2.94
N VAL A 159 -0.97 -15.75 3.54
CA VAL A 159 -0.92 -15.55 4.98
C VAL A 159 -1.87 -14.43 5.42
N ARG A 160 -2.30 -14.50 6.69
CA ARG A 160 -3.03 -13.45 7.39
C ARG A 160 -2.09 -12.78 8.38
N LEU A 161 -1.99 -11.46 8.34
CA LEU A 161 -1.12 -10.67 9.19
C LEU A 161 -1.88 -9.51 9.83
N ARG A 162 -1.35 -9.01 10.95
CA ARG A 162 -1.86 -7.81 11.60
C ARG A 162 -0.89 -6.65 11.39
N ILE A 163 -1.40 -5.50 10.96
CA ILE A 163 -0.61 -4.29 10.78
C ILE A 163 -0.19 -3.74 12.16
N LYS A 164 1.10 -3.45 12.33
CA LYS A 164 1.64 -2.73 13.48
C LYS A 164 1.83 -1.25 13.18
N GLY A 165 2.28 -0.92 11.98
CA GLY A 165 2.56 0.46 11.58
C GLY A 165 3.11 0.56 10.18
N LEU A 166 3.31 1.79 9.72
CA LEU A 166 3.94 2.12 8.45
C LEU A 166 5.24 2.86 8.74
N ARG A 167 6.34 2.35 8.18
CA ARG A 167 7.62 3.06 8.13
C ARG A 167 7.64 3.95 6.89
N PHE A 168 7.65 5.26 7.11
CA PHE A 168 7.40 6.23 6.04
C PHE A 168 8.61 6.39 5.11
N GLU A 169 9.82 6.16 5.61
CA GLU A 169 11.08 6.37 4.89
C GLU A 169 11.21 5.46 3.67
N ASP A 170 10.73 4.22 3.77
CA ASP A 170 10.79 3.21 2.71
C ASP A 170 9.42 2.68 2.27
N GLY A 171 8.34 3.11 2.93
CA GLY A 171 6.97 2.69 2.62
C GLY A 171 6.68 1.25 2.98
N ILE A 172 7.47 0.66 3.89
CA ILE A 172 7.28 -0.70 4.36
C ILE A 172 6.29 -0.71 5.52
N VAL A 173 5.35 -1.66 5.46
CA VAL A 173 4.36 -1.88 6.51
C VAL A 173 4.89 -2.92 7.49
N GLU A 174 5.08 -2.52 8.74
CA GLU A 174 5.45 -3.44 9.81
C GLU A 174 4.22 -4.21 10.26
N ALA A 175 4.36 -5.53 10.41
CA ALA A 175 3.25 -6.41 10.73
C ALA A 175 3.65 -7.52 11.72
N SER A 176 2.66 -8.22 12.27
CA SER A 176 2.85 -9.39 13.11
C SER A 176 2.05 -10.62 12.65
N MET A 177 2.55 -11.79 13.05
CA MET A 177 1.91 -13.09 12.92
C MET A 177 2.13 -13.89 14.21
N ASN A 178 1.84 -13.29 15.36
CA ASN A 178 2.06 -13.85 16.70
C ASN A 178 0.77 -14.16 17.49
N ASP A 179 -0.40 -13.98 16.86
CA ASP A 179 -1.70 -14.18 17.48
C ASP A 179 -2.52 -15.28 16.80
N GLN A 180 -3.40 -15.94 17.56
CA GLN A 180 -4.27 -16.98 17.03
C GLN A 180 -5.09 -16.46 15.83
N GLY A 181 -5.14 -17.27 14.77
CA GLY A 181 -5.79 -16.89 13.53
C GLY A 181 -4.89 -16.16 12.53
N LEU A 182 -3.63 -15.82 12.86
CA LEU A 182 -2.65 -15.23 11.94
C LEU A 182 -1.69 -16.28 11.35
N GLY A 183 -0.83 -15.90 10.41
CA GLY A 183 0.06 -16.84 9.73
C GLY A 183 -0.61 -17.49 8.53
N HIS A 184 -0.21 -18.71 8.17
CA HIS A 184 -0.75 -19.39 7.01
C HIS A 184 -2.26 -19.61 7.14
N VAL A 185 -3.03 -19.30 6.10
CA VAL A 185 -4.50 -19.32 6.17
C VAL A 185 -5.03 -20.72 6.52
N MET A 186 -4.46 -21.76 5.90
CA MET A 186 -4.84 -23.17 6.13
C MET A 186 -4.54 -23.72 7.53
N TRP A 187 -3.86 -23.00 8.42
CA TRP A 187 -3.63 -23.47 9.80
C TRP A 187 -4.90 -23.38 10.68
N TRP A 188 -5.91 -22.65 10.21
CA TRP A 188 -7.08 -22.27 11.00
C TRP A 188 -8.40 -22.80 10.41
N ASP A 189 -8.33 -23.51 9.29
CA ASP A 189 -9.46 -24.13 8.61
C ASP A 189 -9.74 -25.55 9.15
#